data_AF-B7FJF5-F1
#
_entry.id   AF-B7FJF5-F1
#
_cell.length_a   1.000
_cell.length_b   1.000
_cell.length_c   1.000
_cell.angle_alpha   90.00
_cell.angle_beta   90.00
_cell.angle_gamma   90.00
#
_symmetry.space_group_name_H-M   'P 1'
#
loop_
_entity.id
_entity.type
_entity.pdbx_description
1 polymer ?
#
loop_
_entity_poly.entity_id
_entity_poly.type
_entity_poly.pdbx_seq_one_letter_code
_entity_poly.pdbx_strand_id
1 'polypeptide(L)'
;MDVAATAVLLLSPPPSSITTGSCRLLHFPPSNNKVCASVPIPRHKHERLSVGIAANTITRRRRRRSFVVRAATSSSSSPDPDSSHKIAPLQFQSPIGQFLSQILINHPHLVPAAVDQQLLQLQPDRDVAHHQQNQDPSPTTSTDLVLYRRIAEVKANERRTALEEILYTLVVQKFMDANISLIPSITPDASGRVDSWSNEDGKLEQLHSNEAYEMIQNHLALILGNRAGDLSSVAQISKLRVGQVYAASVMYGYFLKRVDQRFQLEKSMKVLTSASDDSSIHQTIVDDARPGSEVDTSQVTSHPEVSTWPGGDVSPGGFGYGIKPTRLRNYVMSFDGDTLQRYATIRSKEAVSIIEKHTEALFGRPGMVITHEGGIDYSEDETIKISFGGLMRLVLEAVTFGCFLWDVESYVDSRYRFVFN
;
A
#
# COMPACT_ATOMS: atom_id res chain seq x y z
N MET A 1 -1.85 23.94 -15.82
CA MET A 1 -0.50 23.64 -15.29
C MET A 1 -0.61 23.33 -13.80
N ASP A 2 -1.29 22.22 -13.48
CA ASP A 2 -1.31 21.64 -12.15
C ASP A 2 -1.83 20.21 -12.35
N VAL A 3 -0.94 19.31 -12.73
CA VAL A 3 -1.32 17.91 -13.05
C VAL A 3 -0.45 16.94 -12.27
N ALA A 4 0.82 17.25 -11.99
CA ALA A 4 1.67 16.39 -11.18
C ALA A 4 1.38 16.47 -9.66
N ALA A 5 1.02 17.65 -9.13
CA ALA A 5 0.58 17.80 -7.74
C ALA A 5 -0.89 17.38 -7.55
N THR A 6 -1.71 17.61 -8.57
CA THR A 6 -3.14 17.25 -8.58
C THR A 6 -3.35 15.76 -8.85
N ALA A 7 -2.47 15.06 -9.57
CA ALA A 7 -2.57 13.60 -9.77
C ALA A 7 -2.38 12.79 -8.47
N VAL A 8 -1.64 13.32 -7.50
CA VAL A 8 -1.49 12.67 -6.18
C VAL A 8 -2.67 12.99 -5.24
N LEU A 9 -3.40 14.09 -5.49
CA LEU A 9 -4.58 14.50 -4.72
C LEU A 9 -5.92 14.04 -5.34
N LEU A 10 -5.96 13.57 -6.59
CA LEU A 10 -7.18 13.12 -7.29
C LEU A 10 -7.41 11.60 -7.32
N LEU A 11 -6.55 10.79 -6.70
CA LEU A 11 -6.79 9.34 -6.56
C LEU A 11 -7.54 9.01 -5.25
N SER A 12 -8.71 9.62 -5.08
CA SER A 12 -9.78 9.07 -4.24
C SER A 12 -10.89 8.58 -5.17
N PRO A 13 -11.33 7.32 -5.12
CA PRO A 13 -12.54 6.91 -5.84
C PRO A 13 -13.74 7.64 -5.22
N PRO A 14 -14.74 8.09 -6.02
CA PRO A 14 -15.99 8.57 -5.44
C PRO A 14 -16.65 7.46 -4.63
N PRO A 15 -17.36 7.77 -3.53
CA PRO A 15 -18.12 6.77 -2.80
C PRO A 15 -19.17 6.17 -3.73
N SER A 16 -19.05 4.87 -4.01
CA SER A 16 -20.06 4.12 -4.74
C SER A 16 -21.37 4.15 -3.94
N SER A 17 -22.31 4.98 -4.40
CA SER A 17 -23.68 5.04 -3.95
C SER A 17 -24.34 3.68 -4.13
N ILE A 18 -24.66 3.01 -3.02
CA ILE A 18 -25.53 1.85 -2.98
C ILE A 18 -26.94 2.35 -3.33
N THR A 19 -27.38 2.13 -4.58
CA THR A 19 -28.79 2.25 -4.95
C THR A 19 -29.40 0.86 -5.00
N THR A 20 -30.24 0.59 -4.03
CA THR A 20 -31.24 -0.47 -4.03
C THR A 20 -32.31 -0.15 -5.08
N GLY A 21 -32.72 -1.16 -5.87
CA GLY A 21 -34.06 -1.12 -6.47
C GLY A 21 -34.22 -1.72 -7.86
N SER A 22 -34.82 -2.91 -7.86
CA SER A 22 -35.94 -3.28 -8.72
C SER A 22 -35.66 -4.00 -10.05
N CYS A 23 -35.94 -5.30 -10.00
CA CYS A 23 -36.27 -6.16 -11.12
C CYS A 23 -37.30 -5.51 -12.06
N ARG A 24 -37.00 -5.51 -13.37
CA ARG A 24 -38.04 -5.69 -14.39
C ARG A 24 -37.59 -6.68 -15.44
N LEU A 25 -38.37 -7.76 -15.51
CA LEU A 25 -38.42 -8.73 -16.58
C LEU A 25 -38.54 -8.03 -17.94
N LEU A 26 -37.76 -8.51 -18.92
CA LEU A 26 -38.23 -8.64 -20.30
C LEU A 26 -37.81 -10.00 -20.85
N HIS A 27 -38.69 -10.53 -21.68
CA HIS A 27 -38.94 -11.94 -21.94
C HIS A 27 -38.80 -12.21 -23.45
N PHE A 28 -38.29 -13.41 -23.79
CA PHE A 28 -38.32 -14.13 -25.09
C PHE A 28 -37.46 -13.63 -26.29
N PRO A 29 -37.15 -14.50 -27.30
CA PRO A 29 -37.40 -15.95 -27.44
C PRO A 29 -36.15 -16.82 -27.81
N PRO A 30 -36.30 -18.17 -27.87
CA PRO A 30 -35.21 -19.12 -28.11
C PRO A 30 -35.07 -19.50 -29.60
N SER A 31 -33.84 -19.79 -30.04
CA SER A 31 -33.60 -20.49 -31.31
C SER A 31 -33.29 -21.97 -31.06
N ASN A 32 -34.19 -22.81 -31.57
CA ASN A 32 -34.02 -24.25 -31.76
C ASN A 32 -32.74 -24.55 -32.55
N ASN A 33 -32.03 -25.62 -32.18
CA ASN A 33 -31.70 -26.67 -33.14
C ASN A 33 -31.53 -28.02 -32.44
N LYS A 34 -32.38 -28.95 -32.87
CA LYS A 34 -32.37 -30.37 -32.56
C LYS A 34 -31.30 -31.04 -33.43
N VAL A 35 -30.49 -31.93 -32.87
CA VAL A 35 -30.13 -33.19 -33.54
C VAL A 35 -29.99 -34.28 -32.48
N CYS A 36 -30.85 -35.28 -32.60
CA CYS A 36 -30.80 -36.54 -31.86
C CYS A 36 -29.69 -37.43 -32.44
N ALA A 37 -29.00 -38.18 -31.57
CA ALA A 37 -28.45 -39.49 -31.92
C ALA A 37 -28.56 -40.40 -30.70
N SER A 38 -29.42 -41.41 -30.84
CA SER A 38 -29.75 -42.45 -29.89
C SER A 38 -29.15 -43.77 -30.35
N VAL A 39 -28.40 -44.49 -29.50
CA VAL A 39 -28.16 -45.94 -29.59
C VAL A 39 -27.93 -46.52 -28.16
N PRO A 40 -28.34 -47.77 -27.85
CA PRO A 40 -28.75 -48.19 -26.49
C PRO A 40 -27.86 -49.24 -25.79
N ILE A 41 -27.98 -49.29 -24.43
CA ILE A 41 -28.12 -50.47 -23.50
C ILE A 41 -26.97 -51.55 -23.51
N PRO A 42 -26.46 -52.08 -22.35
CA PRO A 42 -27.27 -52.72 -21.31
C PRO A 42 -26.91 -52.57 -19.82
N ARG A 43 -27.96 -52.87 -19.05
CA ARG A 43 -28.07 -53.02 -17.59
C ARG A 43 -27.23 -54.17 -17.06
N HIS A 44 -26.65 -53.98 -15.88
CA HIS A 44 -26.45 -55.07 -14.91
C HIS A 44 -26.98 -54.65 -13.53
N LYS A 45 -27.86 -55.50 -12.99
CA LYS A 45 -28.32 -55.55 -11.60
C LYS A 45 -27.32 -56.42 -10.82
N HIS A 46 -27.09 -56.09 -9.55
CA HIS A 46 -26.98 -57.03 -8.39
C HIS A 46 -26.86 -56.13 -7.14
N GLU A 47 -27.93 -55.99 -6.37
CA GLU A 47 -28.28 -56.82 -5.20
C GLU A 47 -27.43 -56.55 -3.96
N ARG A 48 -28.14 -56.04 -2.95
CA ARG A 48 -27.73 -55.89 -1.56
C ARG A 48 -27.52 -57.27 -0.95
N LEU A 49 -26.52 -57.41 -0.09
CA LEU A 49 -26.56 -58.38 0.99
C LEU A 49 -25.91 -57.80 2.25
N SER A 50 -26.81 -57.46 3.17
CA SER A 50 -26.60 -57.31 4.60
C SER A 50 -26.22 -58.64 5.23
N VAL A 51 -25.19 -58.64 6.07
CA VAL A 51 -24.98 -59.68 7.10
C VAL A 51 -24.76 -58.99 8.43
N GLY A 52 -25.71 -59.18 9.34
CA GLY A 52 -25.55 -58.88 10.75
C GLY A 52 -25.05 -60.11 11.48
N ILE A 53 -24.18 -59.91 12.48
CA ILE A 53 -23.92 -60.87 13.54
C ILE A 53 -23.90 -60.11 14.87
N ALA A 54 -24.80 -60.55 15.75
CA ALA A 54 -24.96 -60.30 17.18
C ALA A 54 -23.72 -60.77 17.97
N ALA A 55 -23.43 -60.50 19.25
CA ALA A 55 -23.91 -59.69 20.34
C ALA A 55 -22.77 -59.73 21.39
N ASN A 56 -22.65 -58.73 22.27
CA ASN A 56 -22.60 -59.00 23.72
C ASN A 56 -22.60 -57.72 24.55
N THR A 57 -23.58 -57.68 25.43
CA THR A 57 -23.78 -56.83 26.60
C THR A 57 -22.58 -56.86 27.55
N ILE A 58 -22.00 -55.70 27.86
CA ILE A 58 -21.42 -55.41 29.19
C ILE A 58 -21.82 -53.98 29.60
N THR A 59 -22.64 -53.92 30.64
CA THR A 59 -23.03 -52.72 31.37
C THR A 59 -21.81 -52.15 32.10
N ARG A 60 -21.34 -50.97 31.68
CA ARG A 60 -20.44 -50.17 32.53
C ARG A 60 -20.70 -48.67 32.35
N ARG A 61 -21.52 -48.17 33.28
CA ARG A 61 -21.88 -46.77 33.51
C ARG A 61 -20.59 -45.98 33.79
N ARG A 62 -20.00 -45.33 32.77
CA ARG A 62 -18.93 -44.33 32.94
C ARG A 62 -19.48 -42.96 32.56
N ARG A 63 -19.52 -42.07 33.55
CA ARG A 63 -19.83 -40.64 33.44
C ARG A 63 -18.96 -40.02 32.34
N ARG A 64 -19.57 -39.65 31.21
CA ARG A 64 -18.95 -38.77 30.22
C ARG A 64 -18.88 -37.37 30.82
N ARG A 65 -17.69 -36.93 31.23
CA ARG A 65 -17.41 -35.49 31.38
C ARG A 65 -17.40 -34.90 29.98
N SER A 66 -18.41 -34.12 29.65
CA SER A 66 -18.40 -33.28 28.45
C SER A 66 -17.33 -32.21 28.64
N PHE A 67 -16.30 -32.20 27.80
CA PHE A 67 -15.47 -31.02 27.65
C PHE A 67 -16.27 -29.99 26.84
N VAL A 68 -16.85 -29.02 27.55
CA VAL A 68 -17.39 -27.81 26.93
C VAL A 68 -16.20 -26.88 26.76
N VAL A 69 -15.73 -26.72 25.53
CA VAL A 69 -14.80 -25.64 25.17
C VAL A 69 -15.64 -24.36 25.12
N ARG A 70 -15.44 -23.50 26.11
CA ARG A 70 -16.02 -22.16 26.16
C ARG A 70 -15.12 -21.23 25.36
N ALA A 71 -15.59 -20.77 24.20
CA ALA A 71 -14.98 -19.62 23.54
C ALA A 71 -15.23 -18.39 24.43
N ALA A 72 -14.16 -17.84 25.01
CA ALA A 72 -14.20 -16.57 25.71
C ALA A 72 -13.55 -15.52 24.82
N THR A 73 -14.40 -14.76 24.11
CA THR A 73 -14.07 -13.40 23.70
C THR A 73 -14.13 -12.53 24.94
N SER A 74 -12.98 -12.12 25.46
CA SER A 74 -12.88 -11.04 26.44
C SER A 74 -11.76 -10.10 26.04
N SER A 75 -12.16 -9.01 25.41
CA SER A 75 -11.42 -7.75 25.42
C SER A 75 -11.37 -7.24 26.85
N SER A 76 -10.19 -7.28 27.46
CA SER A 76 -9.86 -6.47 28.62
C SER A 76 -8.36 -6.20 28.62
N SER A 77 -8.06 -4.91 28.53
CA SER A 77 -6.75 -4.28 28.68
C SER A 77 -6.00 -4.79 29.91
N SER A 78 -5.02 -5.66 29.68
CA SER A 78 -3.84 -5.83 30.54
C SER A 78 -2.67 -5.09 29.89
N PRO A 79 -1.78 -4.44 30.66
CA PRO A 79 -0.51 -4.01 30.11
C PRO A 79 0.33 -5.27 29.83
N ASP A 80 0.42 -5.65 28.56
CA ASP A 80 1.19 -6.81 28.11
C ASP A 80 2.68 -6.62 28.42
N PRO A 81 3.39 -7.62 28.97
CA PRO A 81 4.85 -7.60 29.09
C PRO A 81 5.56 -7.87 27.75
N ASP A 82 4.82 -7.92 26.62
CA ASP A 82 5.27 -8.38 25.30
C ASP A 82 5.70 -7.26 24.33
N SER A 83 5.89 -6.03 24.82
CA SER A 83 6.36 -4.91 23.98
C SER A 83 7.77 -5.12 23.41
N SER A 84 8.53 -6.09 23.91
CA SER A 84 9.89 -6.40 23.47
C SER A 84 9.99 -7.23 22.18
N HIS A 85 8.88 -7.71 21.61
CA HIS A 85 8.90 -8.64 20.47
C HIS A 85 8.21 -8.14 19.19
N LYS A 86 7.65 -6.92 19.18
CA LYS A 86 6.98 -6.36 17.99
C LYS A 86 8.00 -5.64 17.11
N ILE A 87 8.55 -6.36 16.14
CA ILE A 87 9.59 -5.85 15.21
C ILE A 87 9.04 -4.77 14.26
N ALA A 88 7.73 -4.78 14.01
CA ALA A 88 7.05 -3.83 13.13
C ALA A 88 5.59 -3.59 13.58
N PRO A 89 4.96 -2.47 13.20
CA PRO A 89 3.60 -2.12 13.64
C PRO A 89 2.51 -3.10 13.19
N LEU A 90 2.53 -3.51 11.92
CA LEU A 90 1.54 -4.43 11.36
C LEU A 90 1.83 -5.88 11.80
N GLN A 91 0.78 -6.57 12.25
CA GLN A 91 0.86 -7.94 12.74
C GLN A 91 0.55 -8.97 11.65
N PHE A 92 1.23 -10.12 11.71
CA PHE A 92 1.03 -11.25 10.80
C PHE A 92 -0.05 -12.19 11.32
N GLN A 93 -1.08 -12.42 10.51
CA GLN A 93 -2.25 -13.24 10.81
C GLN A 93 -2.24 -14.58 10.07
N SER A 94 -1.63 -14.66 8.89
CA SER A 94 -1.56 -15.91 8.14
C SER A 94 -0.52 -16.87 8.73
N PRO A 95 -0.66 -18.19 8.54
CA PRO A 95 0.36 -19.16 8.94
C PRO A 95 1.73 -18.88 8.31
N ILE A 96 1.75 -18.39 7.07
CA ILE A 96 2.97 -18.05 6.34
C ILE A 96 3.64 -16.82 6.96
N GLY A 97 2.88 -15.75 7.24
CA GLY A 97 3.44 -14.57 7.87
C GLY A 97 3.90 -14.81 9.30
N GLN A 98 3.21 -15.66 10.07
CA GLN A 98 3.67 -16.07 11.40
C GLN A 98 4.97 -16.86 11.33
N PHE A 99 5.12 -17.77 10.37
CA PHE A 99 6.36 -18.49 10.14
C PHE A 99 7.50 -17.52 9.75
N LEU A 100 7.24 -16.62 8.80
CA LEU A 100 8.22 -15.65 8.33
C LEU A 100 8.62 -14.63 9.39
N SER A 101 7.70 -14.22 10.27
CA SER A 101 8.01 -13.31 11.38
C SER A 101 8.96 -13.97 12.39
N GLN A 102 8.80 -15.27 12.65
CA GLN A 102 9.73 -16.02 13.50
C GLN A 102 11.11 -16.15 12.86
N ILE A 103 11.19 -16.35 11.54
CA ILE A 103 12.48 -16.34 10.83
C ILE A 103 13.10 -14.95 10.85
N LEU A 104 12.31 -13.91 10.64
CA LEU A 104 12.78 -12.53 10.66
C LEU A 104 13.38 -12.15 12.02
N ILE A 105 12.80 -12.62 13.13
CA ILE A 105 13.32 -12.38 14.49
C ILE A 105 14.59 -13.21 14.75
N ASN A 106 14.56 -14.51 14.46
CA ASN A 106 15.60 -15.44 14.92
C ASN A 106 16.77 -15.58 13.92
N HIS A 107 16.46 -15.55 12.62
CA HIS A 107 17.41 -15.79 11.52
C HIS A 107 17.12 -14.89 10.30
N PRO A 108 17.32 -13.55 10.40
CA PRO A 108 16.99 -12.61 9.32
C PRO A 108 17.60 -12.96 7.96
N HIS A 109 18.83 -13.50 7.96
CA HIS A 109 19.55 -13.91 6.75
C HIS A 109 18.88 -15.07 5.98
N LEU A 110 18.00 -15.84 6.61
CA LEU A 110 17.26 -16.92 5.97
C LEU A 110 15.93 -16.46 5.36
N VAL A 111 15.49 -15.23 5.62
CA VAL A 111 14.19 -14.72 5.16
C VAL A 111 14.04 -14.79 3.63
N PRO A 112 15.02 -14.38 2.79
CA PRO A 112 14.84 -14.44 1.34
C PRO A 112 14.64 -15.87 0.82
N ALA A 113 15.40 -16.83 1.38
CA ALA A 113 15.29 -18.24 1.02
C ALA A 113 13.95 -18.84 1.48
N ALA A 114 13.52 -18.50 2.69
CA ALA A 114 12.23 -18.93 3.22
C ALA A 114 11.07 -18.37 2.39
N VAL A 115 11.12 -17.09 2.02
CA VAL A 115 10.13 -16.44 1.14
C VAL A 115 10.05 -17.15 -0.20
N ASP A 116 11.18 -17.43 -0.84
CA ASP A 116 11.21 -18.13 -2.13
C ASP A 116 10.52 -19.50 -2.05
N GLN A 117 10.76 -20.24 -0.96
CA GLN A 117 10.09 -21.50 -0.71
C GLN A 117 8.58 -21.34 -0.52
N GLN A 118 8.13 -20.33 0.23
CA GLN A 118 6.71 -20.05 0.44
C GLN A 118 6.01 -19.62 -0.87
N LEU A 119 6.65 -18.81 -1.69
CA LEU A 119 6.12 -18.41 -3.00
C LEU A 119 5.96 -19.60 -3.94
N LEU A 120 6.92 -20.53 -3.96
CA LEU A 120 6.80 -21.78 -4.72
C LEU A 120 5.62 -22.64 -4.24
N GLN A 121 5.36 -22.70 -2.93
CA GLN A 121 4.24 -23.45 -2.37
C GLN A 121 2.87 -22.84 -2.73
N LEU A 122 2.81 -21.52 -2.93
CA LEU A 122 1.57 -20.84 -3.33
C LEU A 122 1.24 -21.01 -4.82
N GLN A 123 2.21 -21.35 -5.68
CA GLN A 123 2.01 -21.46 -7.14
C GLN A 123 0.98 -22.54 -7.53
N PRO A 124 1.07 -23.80 -7.05
CA PRO A 124 0.11 -24.85 -7.41
C PRO A 124 -1.33 -24.46 -7.06
N ASP A 125 -1.55 -23.82 -5.92
CA ASP A 125 -2.89 -23.41 -5.48
C ASP A 125 -3.48 -22.32 -6.37
N ARG A 126 -2.65 -21.44 -6.93
CA ARG A 126 -3.06 -20.44 -7.93
C ARG A 126 -3.37 -21.12 -9.27
N ASP A 127 -2.51 -22.03 -9.70
CA ASP A 127 -2.67 -22.69 -11.00
C ASP A 127 -3.90 -23.60 -10.99
N VAL A 128 -4.15 -24.32 -9.90
CA VAL A 128 -5.40 -25.08 -9.70
C VAL A 128 -6.63 -24.16 -9.74
N ALA A 129 -6.56 -22.98 -9.13
CA ALA A 129 -7.65 -22.01 -9.20
C ALA A 129 -7.91 -21.53 -10.64
N HIS A 130 -6.86 -21.25 -11.42
CA HIS A 130 -6.99 -20.90 -12.84
C HIS A 130 -7.58 -22.06 -13.68
N HIS A 131 -7.17 -23.30 -13.43
CA HIS A 131 -7.71 -24.47 -14.13
C HIS A 131 -9.18 -24.72 -13.76
N GLN A 132 -9.56 -24.55 -12.49
CA GLN A 132 -10.95 -24.69 -12.03
C GLN A 132 -11.87 -23.57 -12.54
N GLN A 133 -11.32 -22.40 -12.87
CA GLN A 133 -12.09 -21.31 -13.46
C GLN A 133 -12.33 -21.51 -14.97
N ASN A 134 -11.43 -22.26 -15.64
CA ASN A 134 -11.52 -22.57 -17.08
C ASN A 134 -12.22 -23.90 -17.40
N GLN A 135 -12.32 -24.81 -16.42
CA GLN A 135 -13.10 -26.04 -16.56
C GLN A 135 -14.47 -25.82 -15.92
N ASP A 136 -15.55 -25.94 -16.69
CA ASP A 136 -16.89 -26.03 -16.13
C ASP A 136 -16.96 -27.29 -15.27
N PRO A 137 -17.07 -27.19 -13.92
CA PRO A 137 -17.57 -28.34 -13.19
C PRO A 137 -18.95 -28.65 -13.76
N SER A 138 -19.35 -29.92 -13.82
CA SER A 138 -20.76 -30.28 -13.94
C SER A 138 -21.32 -30.38 -12.53
N PRO A 139 -21.71 -29.27 -11.88
CA PRO A 139 -22.34 -29.29 -10.58
C PRO A 139 -23.71 -29.94 -10.73
N THR A 140 -23.97 -30.96 -9.93
CA THR A 140 -25.26 -31.65 -9.93
C THR A 140 -26.37 -30.83 -9.27
N THR A 141 -26.03 -29.77 -8.51
CA THR A 141 -26.99 -28.95 -7.75
C THR A 141 -26.60 -27.46 -7.74
N SER A 142 -27.59 -26.55 -7.80
CA SER A 142 -27.41 -25.10 -7.67
C SER A 142 -26.68 -24.68 -6.38
N THR A 143 -26.87 -25.42 -5.28
CA THR A 143 -26.17 -25.21 -4.01
C THR A 143 -24.67 -25.52 -4.08
N ASP A 144 -24.29 -26.54 -4.85
CA ASP A 144 -22.89 -26.96 -4.99
C ASP A 144 -22.08 -25.88 -5.72
N LEU A 145 -22.69 -25.23 -6.73
CA LEU A 145 -22.09 -24.08 -7.42
C LEU A 145 -21.72 -22.94 -6.47
N VAL A 146 -22.66 -22.57 -5.60
CA VAL A 146 -22.44 -21.49 -4.62
C VAL A 146 -21.34 -21.87 -3.63
N LEU A 147 -21.33 -23.13 -3.19
CA LEU A 147 -20.30 -23.65 -2.29
C LEU A 147 -18.90 -23.59 -2.92
N TYR A 148 -18.73 -24.12 -4.14
CA TYR A 148 -17.45 -24.10 -4.85
C TYR A 148 -16.97 -22.67 -5.11
N ARG A 149 -17.88 -21.77 -5.50
CA ARG A 149 -17.57 -20.35 -5.66
C ARG A 149 -17.06 -19.74 -4.35
N ARG A 150 -17.74 -20.00 -3.22
CA ARG A 150 -17.34 -19.44 -1.93
C ARG A 150 -16.00 -19.99 -1.45
N ILE A 151 -15.74 -21.28 -1.66
CA ILE A 151 -14.45 -21.91 -1.36
C ILE A 151 -13.34 -21.28 -2.20
N ALA A 152 -13.57 -21.04 -3.50
CA ALA A 152 -12.60 -20.38 -4.36
C ALA A 152 -12.32 -18.94 -3.93
N GLU A 153 -13.35 -18.18 -3.54
CA GLU A 153 -13.22 -16.82 -2.99
C GLU A 153 -12.38 -16.81 -1.70
N VAL A 154 -12.66 -17.73 -0.76
CA VAL A 154 -11.90 -17.85 0.50
C VAL A 154 -10.44 -18.20 0.22
N LYS A 155 -10.18 -19.20 -0.63
CA LYS A 155 -8.81 -19.57 -1.02
C LYS A 155 -8.05 -18.44 -1.71
N ALA A 156 -8.73 -17.66 -2.55
CA ALA A 156 -8.12 -16.50 -3.19
C ALA A 156 -7.76 -15.42 -2.15
N ASN A 157 -8.63 -15.19 -1.16
CA ASN A 157 -8.37 -14.24 -0.08
C ASN A 157 -7.24 -14.68 0.86
N GLU A 158 -7.15 -15.98 1.16
CA GLU A 158 -6.05 -16.57 1.94
C GLU A 158 -4.71 -16.39 1.21
N ARG A 159 -4.66 -16.69 -0.10
CA ARG A 159 -3.45 -16.45 -0.92
C ARG A 159 -3.06 -14.98 -0.96
N ARG A 160 -4.04 -14.09 -1.13
CA ARG A 160 -3.79 -12.64 -1.12
C ARG A 160 -3.20 -12.18 0.22
N THR A 161 -3.81 -12.59 1.33
CA THR A 161 -3.31 -12.28 2.68
C THR A 161 -1.88 -12.78 2.87
N ALA A 162 -1.58 -14.00 2.44
CA ALA A 162 -0.23 -14.56 2.51
C ALA A 162 0.79 -13.74 1.69
N LEU A 163 0.43 -13.30 0.48
CA LEU A 163 1.29 -12.46 -0.36
C LEU A 163 1.52 -11.07 0.25
N GLU A 164 0.48 -10.46 0.82
CA GLU A 164 0.59 -9.18 1.51
C GLU A 164 1.58 -9.28 2.68
N GLU A 165 1.49 -10.36 3.46
CA GLU A 165 2.40 -10.60 4.58
C GLU A 165 3.83 -10.93 4.14
N ILE A 166 4.02 -11.69 3.05
CA ILE A 166 5.35 -11.93 2.45
C ILE A 166 5.99 -10.60 2.03
N LEU A 167 5.26 -9.75 1.30
CA LEU A 167 5.74 -8.45 0.86
C LEU A 167 6.11 -7.58 2.06
N TYR A 168 5.24 -7.52 3.08
CA TYR A 168 5.50 -6.74 4.28
C TYR A 168 6.73 -7.26 5.05
N THR A 169 6.90 -8.57 5.21
CA THR A 169 8.12 -9.15 5.82
C THR A 169 9.37 -8.68 5.09
N LEU A 170 9.38 -8.69 3.74
CA LEU A 170 10.53 -8.25 2.96
C LEU A 170 10.79 -6.74 3.12
N VAL A 171 9.75 -5.90 3.22
CA VAL A 171 9.94 -4.47 3.51
C VAL A 171 10.58 -4.28 4.88
N VAL A 172 10.07 -4.97 5.90
CA VAL A 172 10.63 -4.91 7.26
C VAL A 172 12.10 -5.38 7.27
N GLN A 173 12.40 -6.45 6.54
CA GLN A 173 13.77 -6.93 6.40
C GLN A 173 14.69 -5.86 5.78
N LYS A 174 14.23 -5.12 4.76
CA LYS A 174 15.02 -4.03 4.15
C LYS A 174 15.37 -2.93 5.16
N PHE A 175 14.45 -2.57 6.05
CA PHE A 175 14.72 -1.63 7.16
C PHE A 175 15.73 -2.21 8.16
N MET A 176 15.60 -3.50 8.51
CA MET A 176 16.56 -4.18 9.38
C MET A 176 17.97 -4.25 8.78
N ASP A 177 18.09 -4.59 7.50
CA ASP A 177 19.37 -4.63 6.78
C ASP A 177 20.02 -3.24 6.73
N ALA A 178 19.21 -2.18 6.65
CA ALA A 178 19.68 -0.79 6.73
C ALA A 178 19.98 -0.32 8.17
N ASN A 179 19.73 -1.13 9.19
CA ASN A 179 19.81 -0.79 10.61
C ASN A 179 18.97 0.45 10.97
N ILE A 180 17.74 0.49 10.48
CA ILE A 180 16.76 1.56 10.73
C ILE A 180 15.55 0.92 11.43
N SER A 181 15.17 1.49 12.56
CA SER A 181 14.00 1.03 13.31
C SER A 181 12.74 1.66 12.71
N LEU A 182 11.78 0.82 12.33
CA LEU A 182 10.46 1.29 11.91
C LEU A 182 9.76 2.04 13.04
N ILE A 183 9.03 3.09 12.70
CA ILE A 183 8.23 3.85 13.66
C ILE A 183 7.18 2.91 14.27
N PRO A 184 7.10 2.79 15.60
CA PRO A 184 6.07 1.98 16.26
C PRO A 184 4.69 2.63 16.12
N SER A 185 3.65 1.89 16.51
CA SER A 185 2.30 2.45 16.60
C SER A 185 2.29 3.72 17.44
N ILE A 186 1.67 4.78 16.94
CA ILE A 186 1.74 6.14 17.46
C ILE A 186 0.89 6.20 18.73
N THR A 187 1.55 6.05 19.87
CA THR A 187 0.98 6.21 21.20
C THR A 187 1.57 7.45 21.87
N PRO A 188 0.74 8.30 22.50
CA PRO A 188 1.23 9.45 23.23
C PRO A 188 2.02 9.01 24.46
N ASP A 189 3.14 9.66 24.70
CA ASP A 189 3.94 9.52 25.91
C ASP A 189 3.29 10.27 27.10
N ALA A 190 3.95 10.24 28.27
CA ALA A 190 3.46 10.92 29.47
C ALA A 190 3.31 12.45 29.30
N SER A 191 3.98 13.05 28.31
CA SER A 191 3.85 14.47 27.95
C SER A 191 2.78 14.75 26.89
N GLY A 192 2.18 13.68 26.34
CA GLY A 192 1.24 13.72 25.23
C GLY A 192 1.91 13.85 23.85
N ARG A 193 3.25 13.76 23.78
CA ARG A 193 4.02 13.75 22.53
C ARG A 193 4.08 12.35 21.97
N VAL A 194 4.19 12.24 20.64
CA VAL A 194 4.23 10.94 19.97
C VAL A 194 5.55 10.63 19.30
N ASP A 195 6.50 11.56 19.31
CA ASP A 195 7.68 11.59 18.45
C ASP A 195 9.00 11.31 19.19
N SER A 196 8.93 10.54 20.27
CA SER A 196 10.10 10.13 21.07
C SER A 196 10.91 8.99 20.40
N TRP A 197 11.00 8.99 19.07
CA TRP A 197 11.70 7.98 18.26
C TRP A 197 13.19 8.31 18.12
N SER A 198 14.00 7.31 17.79
CA SER A 198 15.43 7.50 17.49
C SER A 198 15.62 8.39 16.26
N ASN A 199 16.48 9.41 16.36
CA ASN A 199 16.89 10.19 15.20
C ASN A 199 17.80 9.33 14.32
N GLU A 200 17.24 8.90 13.18
CA GLU A 200 17.90 8.07 12.19
C GLU A 200 17.78 8.71 10.80
N ASP A 201 17.54 10.02 10.74
CA ASP A 201 17.24 10.76 9.52
C ASP A 201 18.38 10.59 8.51
N GLY A 202 19.63 10.86 8.91
CA GLY A 202 20.80 10.72 8.03
C GLY A 202 21.01 9.31 7.46
N LYS A 203 20.54 8.24 8.13
CA LYS A 203 20.56 6.88 7.57
C LYS A 203 19.51 6.72 6.48
N LEU A 204 18.32 7.28 6.67
CA LEU A 204 17.26 7.27 5.65
C LEU A 204 17.71 8.04 4.40
N GLU A 205 18.43 9.15 4.56
CA GLU A 205 18.96 9.93 3.43
C GLU A 205 19.93 9.12 2.56
N GLN A 206 20.82 8.35 3.20
CA GLN A 206 21.84 7.54 2.51
C GLN A 206 21.28 6.37 1.69
N LEU A 207 20.01 6.00 1.88
CA LEU A 207 19.36 4.93 1.12
C LEU A 207 18.91 5.35 -0.29
N HIS A 208 18.89 6.65 -0.57
CA HIS A 208 18.41 7.21 -1.83
C HIS A 208 19.57 7.72 -2.68
N SER A 209 19.40 7.71 -4.00
CA SER A 209 20.33 8.39 -4.91
C SER A 209 20.33 9.88 -4.60
N ASN A 210 21.42 10.59 -4.96
CA ASN A 210 21.47 12.05 -4.74
C ASN A 210 20.29 12.76 -5.42
N GLU A 211 19.99 12.41 -6.68
CA GLU A 211 18.89 13.03 -7.41
C GLU A 211 17.51 12.68 -6.83
N ALA A 212 17.31 11.47 -6.30
CA ALA A 212 16.10 11.10 -5.60
C ALA A 212 15.99 11.89 -4.28
N TYR A 213 17.07 12.00 -3.52
CA TYR A 213 17.06 12.73 -2.25
C TYR A 213 16.76 14.23 -2.44
N GLU A 214 17.22 14.87 -3.51
CA GLU A 214 16.80 16.24 -3.84
C GLU A 214 15.27 16.34 -4.08
N MET A 215 14.67 15.33 -4.70
CA MET A 215 13.21 15.25 -4.84
C MET A 215 12.50 15.07 -3.49
N ILE A 216 13.07 14.24 -2.59
CA ILE A 216 12.58 14.06 -1.22
C ILE A 216 12.63 15.37 -0.43
N GLN A 217 13.71 16.14 -0.54
CA GLN A 217 13.81 17.46 0.10
C GLN A 217 12.73 18.42 -0.38
N ASN A 218 12.41 18.42 -1.68
CA ASN A 218 11.31 19.21 -2.21
C ASN A 218 9.95 18.75 -1.66
N HIS A 219 9.72 17.44 -1.54
CA HIS A 219 8.51 16.87 -0.91
C HIS A 219 8.39 17.26 0.57
N LEU A 220 9.50 17.20 1.32
CA LEU A 220 9.56 17.65 2.71
C LEU A 220 9.26 19.15 2.83
N ALA A 221 9.81 19.99 1.94
CA ALA A 221 9.53 21.42 1.94
C ALA A 221 8.04 21.73 1.70
N LEU A 222 7.36 20.95 0.86
CA LEU A 222 5.91 21.09 0.65
C LEU A 222 5.09 20.71 1.88
N ILE A 223 5.51 19.70 2.64
CA ILE A 223 4.79 19.21 3.83
C ILE A 223 5.06 20.10 5.05
N LEU A 224 6.33 20.46 5.29
CA LEU A 224 6.76 21.25 6.45
C LEU A 224 6.58 22.75 6.24
N GLY A 225 6.51 23.21 4.99
CA GLY A 225 6.46 24.62 4.63
C GLY A 225 7.65 25.40 5.18
N ASN A 226 7.40 26.64 5.61
CA ASN A 226 8.44 27.53 6.16
C ASN A 226 9.00 27.06 7.52
N ARG A 227 8.47 25.96 8.10
CA ARG A 227 8.84 25.47 9.43
C ARG A 227 10.00 24.46 9.41
N ALA A 228 10.54 24.17 8.23
CA ALA A 228 11.70 23.27 8.07
C ALA A 228 12.96 23.73 8.84
N GLY A 229 13.06 25.02 9.18
CA GLY A 229 14.19 25.56 9.94
C GLY A 229 14.11 25.40 11.47
N ASP A 230 12.93 25.14 12.04
CA ASP A 230 12.74 24.91 13.47
C ASP A 230 12.11 23.53 13.72
N LEU A 231 12.96 22.50 13.68
CA LEU A 231 12.57 21.11 13.87
C LEU A 231 12.13 20.80 15.32
N SER A 232 12.44 21.68 16.27
CA SER A 232 12.14 21.48 17.69
C SER A 232 10.72 21.89 18.08
N SER A 233 10.11 22.81 17.31
CA SER A 233 8.76 23.29 17.56
C SER A 233 7.74 22.15 17.43
N VAL A 234 6.85 22.06 18.43
CA VAL A 234 5.78 21.08 18.51
C VAL A 234 4.48 21.67 17.97
N ALA A 235 3.82 20.92 17.09
CA ALA A 235 2.50 21.23 16.58
C ALA A 235 1.48 20.21 17.09
N GLN A 236 0.25 20.68 17.29
CA GLN A 236 -0.90 19.81 17.51
C GLN A 236 -1.62 19.63 16.17
N ILE A 237 -1.63 18.41 15.65
CA ILE A 237 -2.15 18.08 14.33
C ILE A 237 -3.15 16.93 14.47
N SER A 238 -4.19 16.95 13.66
CA SER A 238 -5.10 15.82 13.46
C SER A 238 -4.33 14.54 13.14
N LYS A 239 -4.64 13.45 13.85
CA LYS A 239 -4.04 12.14 13.64
C LYS A 239 -4.37 11.62 12.24
N LEU A 240 -5.62 11.79 11.82
CA LEU A 240 -6.05 11.48 10.45
C LEU A 240 -5.20 12.22 9.42
N ARG A 241 -4.96 13.52 9.61
CA ARG A 241 -4.17 14.33 8.67
C ARG A 241 -2.73 13.85 8.60
N VAL A 242 -2.10 13.50 9.71
CA VAL A 242 -0.74 12.94 9.70
C VAL A 242 -0.73 11.57 9.01
N GLY A 243 -1.75 10.74 9.22
CA GLY A 243 -1.93 9.48 8.49
C GLY A 243 -2.08 9.66 6.98
N GLN A 244 -2.83 10.66 6.53
CA GLN A 244 -2.96 11.02 5.10
C GLN A 244 -1.61 11.45 4.51
N VAL A 245 -0.86 12.31 5.21
CA VAL A 245 0.49 12.73 4.78
C VAL A 245 1.43 11.52 4.70
N TYR A 246 1.36 10.60 5.66
CA TYR A 246 2.16 9.38 5.66
C TYR A 246 1.83 8.51 4.43
N ALA A 247 0.56 8.15 4.22
CA ALA A 247 0.14 7.34 3.08
C ALA A 247 0.49 7.99 1.73
N ALA A 248 0.27 9.30 1.59
CA ALA A 248 0.66 10.06 0.40
C ALA A 248 2.18 10.02 0.16
N SER A 249 2.97 10.09 1.23
CA SER A 249 4.44 10.01 1.15
C SER A 249 4.94 8.61 0.79
N VAL A 250 4.25 7.55 1.23
CA VAL A 250 4.52 6.17 0.77
C VAL A 250 4.27 6.04 -0.73
N MET A 251 3.12 6.53 -1.21
CA MET A 251 2.81 6.52 -2.64
C MET A 251 3.82 7.33 -3.45
N TYR A 252 4.24 8.49 -2.93
CA TYR A 252 5.30 9.30 -3.53
C TYR A 252 6.64 8.56 -3.61
N GLY A 253 7.05 7.88 -2.53
CA GLY A 253 8.28 7.08 -2.53
C GLY A 253 8.25 5.93 -3.53
N TYR A 254 7.12 5.25 -3.64
CA TYR A 254 6.91 4.20 -4.63
C TYR A 254 7.07 4.74 -6.06
N PHE A 255 6.43 5.87 -6.38
CA PHE A 255 6.60 6.57 -7.66
C PHE A 255 8.06 6.99 -7.89
N LEU A 256 8.66 7.65 -6.91
CA LEU A 256 10.02 8.20 -6.98
C LEU A 256 11.03 7.12 -7.30
N LYS A 257 10.96 5.97 -6.63
CA LYS A 257 11.86 4.85 -6.86
C LYS A 257 11.81 4.34 -8.30
N ARG A 258 10.61 4.25 -8.87
CA ARG A 258 10.43 3.79 -10.26
C ARG A 258 11.06 4.74 -11.26
N VAL A 259 10.85 6.03 -11.07
CA VAL A 259 11.41 7.05 -11.96
C VAL A 259 12.93 7.12 -11.78
N ASP A 260 13.43 7.15 -10.55
CA ASP A 260 14.87 7.18 -10.27
C ASP A 260 15.58 5.97 -10.89
N GLN A 261 15.06 4.74 -10.72
CA GLN A 261 15.65 3.57 -11.37
C GLN A 261 15.72 3.71 -12.89
N ARG A 262 14.67 4.21 -13.53
CA ARG A 262 14.67 4.45 -14.98
C ARG A 262 15.67 5.54 -15.38
N PHE A 263 15.69 6.64 -14.64
CA PHE A 263 16.61 7.76 -14.85
C PHE A 263 18.08 7.33 -14.72
N GLN A 264 18.43 6.59 -13.67
CA GLN A 264 19.79 6.08 -13.47
C GLN A 264 20.18 5.08 -14.57
N LEU A 265 19.24 4.25 -15.03
CA LEU A 265 19.44 3.37 -16.19
C LEU A 265 19.75 4.18 -17.46
N GLU A 266 18.91 5.13 -17.83
CA GLU A 266 19.12 5.95 -19.03
C GLU A 266 20.39 6.82 -18.96
N LYS A 267 20.71 7.31 -17.77
CA LYS A 267 21.98 8.00 -17.47
C LYS A 267 23.16 7.07 -17.72
N SER A 268 23.10 5.83 -17.23
CA SER A 268 24.17 4.82 -17.41
C SER A 268 24.33 4.37 -18.87
N MET A 269 23.23 4.32 -19.62
CA MET A 269 23.21 3.95 -21.03
C MET A 269 23.60 5.11 -21.97
N LYS A 270 23.97 6.28 -21.41
CA LYS A 270 24.28 7.52 -22.15
C LYS A 270 23.14 7.99 -23.08
N VAL A 271 21.91 7.55 -22.79
CA VAL A 271 20.71 7.95 -23.53
C VAL A 271 20.32 9.38 -23.17
N LEU A 272 20.53 9.75 -21.91
CA LEU A 272 20.59 11.15 -21.52
C LEU A 272 21.91 11.70 -22.04
N THR A 273 21.87 12.57 -23.05
CA THR A 273 23.02 13.39 -23.44
C THR A 273 23.69 13.88 -22.17
N SER A 274 24.99 13.63 -22.04
CA SER A 274 25.85 14.10 -20.95
C SER A 274 25.96 15.62 -20.97
N ALA A 275 24.85 16.31 -20.78
CA ALA A 275 24.77 17.72 -20.56
C ALA A 275 25.16 17.93 -19.09
N SER A 276 26.34 18.51 -18.89
CA SER A 276 26.99 18.83 -17.61
C SER A 276 27.89 17.73 -17.04
N ASP A 277 29.00 17.50 -17.74
CA ASP A 277 30.33 17.34 -17.12
C ASP A 277 31.15 18.65 -17.26
N ASP A 278 30.47 19.81 -17.26
CA ASP A 278 31.11 21.13 -17.34
C ASP A 278 30.99 21.85 -15.99
N SER A 279 31.80 21.42 -15.02
CA SER A 279 32.16 22.27 -13.86
C SER A 279 33.65 22.60 -13.79
N SER A 280 34.40 22.32 -14.86
CA SER A 280 35.77 22.78 -15.01
C SER A 280 36.12 22.93 -16.48
N ILE A 281 36.50 24.16 -16.87
CA ILE A 281 37.08 24.61 -18.16
C ILE A 281 36.15 25.58 -18.92
N HIS A 282 36.23 26.87 -18.58
CA HIS A 282 36.66 27.92 -19.52
C HIS A 282 36.72 29.28 -18.82
N GLN A 283 37.92 29.68 -18.40
CA GLN A 283 38.36 31.07 -18.53
C GLN A 283 38.46 31.38 -20.03
N THR A 284 37.91 32.51 -20.48
CA THR A 284 38.62 33.66 -21.11
C THR A 284 37.71 34.45 -22.07
N ILE A 285 37.44 35.72 -21.70
CA ILE A 285 37.40 36.96 -22.53
C ILE A 285 36.27 37.00 -23.61
N VAL A 286 35.36 37.98 -23.65
CA VAL A 286 35.54 39.36 -24.18
C VAL A 286 34.45 40.30 -23.62
N ASP A 287 34.87 41.47 -23.13
CA ASP A 287 34.08 42.69 -22.88
C ASP A 287 33.45 43.26 -24.17
N ASP A 288 32.18 43.71 -24.17
CA ASP A 288 31.80 45.10 -24.54
C ASP A 288 30.29 45.44 -24.33
N ALA A 289 30.05 46.67 -23.85
CA ALA A 289 28.92 47.62 -23.95
C ALA A 289 27.40 47.23 -23.88
N ARG A 290 26.80 47.46 -22.67
CA ARG A 290 25.62 48.30 -22.22
C ARG A 290 24.42 48.71 -23.16
N PRO A 291 23.29 49.27 -22.63
CA PRO A 291 21.97 48.62 -22.44
C PRO A 291 20.78 49.32 -23.15
N GLY A 292 19.58 48.72 -23.15
CA GLY A 292 18.37 49.49 -23.50
C GLY A 292 17.02 48.76 -23.58
N SER A 293 16.07 49.31 -22.81
CA SER A 293 14.61 49.33 -22.98
C SER A 293 13.73 48.18 -22.46
N GLU A 294 13.07 48.53 -21.36
CA GLU A 294 11.79 48.04 -20.83
C GLU A 294 10.69 48.00 -21.90
N VAL A 295 9.86 46.95 -21.89
CA VAL A 295 8.42 47.06 -22.16
C VAL A 295 7.67 46.10 -21.23
N ASP A 296 6.95 46.73 -20.32
CA ASP A 296 5.97 46.19 -19.39
C ASP A 296 4.64 45.94 -20.15
N THR A 297 4.01 44.79 -19.98
CA THR A 297 2.57 44.65 -20.27
C THR A 297 1.96 43.58 -19.38
N SER A 298 1.42 44.05 -18.27
CA SER A 298 0.55 43.33 -17.36
C SER A 298 -0.91 43.75 -17.59
N GLN A 299 -1.81 42.79 -17.84
CA GLN A 299 -3.27 42.90 -17.64
C GLN A 299 -3.89 41.49 -17.72
N VAL A 300 -4.12 40.82 -16.60
CA VAL A 300 -5.33 40.83 -15.76
C VAL A 300 -6.59 40.31 -16.48
N THR A 301 -6.98 39.07 -16.12
CA THR A 301 -8.39 38.71 -15.93
C THR A 301 -8.50 37.91 -14.63
N SER A 302 -8.85 38.60 -13.56
CA SER A 302 -9.34 38.06 -12.29
C SER A 302 -10.78 37.57 -12.44
N HIS A 303 -11.16 36.44 -11.84
CA HIS A 303 -12.48 36.16 -11.24
C HIS A 303 -12.50 34.74 -10.60
N PRO A 304 -13.40 34.45 -9.63
CA PRO A 304 -13.01 34.20 -8.24
C PRO A 304 -13.45 32.83 -7.68
N GLU A 305 -13.19 32.65 -6.38
CA GLU A 305 -13.68 31.61 -5.46
C GLU A 305 -12.79 30.37 -5.26
N VAL A 306 -11.89 30.44 -4.27
CA VAL A 306 -11.95 29.66 -3.02
C VAL A 306 -11.06 30.37 -1.98
N SER A 307 -11.73 31.13 -1.13
CA SER A 307 -11.33 31.55 0.22
C SER A 307 -11.54 30.35 1.16
N THR A 308 -10.88 30.08 2.28
CA THR A 308 -9.79 30.70 3.05
C THR A 308 -9.46 29.69 4.16
N TRP A 309 -8.17 29.36 4.35
CA TRP A 309 -7.70 28.85 5.64
C TRP A 309 -7.52 30.04 6.59
N PRO A 310 -8.03 30.01 7.83
CA PRO A 310 -7.88 31.15 8.73
C PRO A 310 -6.48 31.16 9.34
N GLY A 311 -5.70 32.20 9.03
CA GLY A 311 -4.46 32.53 9.72
C GLY A 311 -3.21 32.49 8.84
N GLY A 312 -3.03 33.51 8.00
CA GLY A 312 -1.79 33.74 7.27
C GLY A 312 -1.93 34.90 6.30
N ASP A 313 -1.37 36.04 6.67
CA ASP A 313 -1.23 37.22 5.84
C ASP A 313 -0.56 36.85 4.51
N VAL A 314 -1.30 36.99 3.40
CA VAL A 314 -0.85 36.55 2.06
C VAL A 314 -0.11 37.71 1.40
N SER A 315 1.23 37.66 1.45
CA SER A 315 2.05 38.45 0.53
C SER A 315 1.87 37.96 -0.92
N PRO A 316 1.87 38.85 -1.93
CA PRO A 316 1.61 38.51 -3.33
C PRO A 316 2.83 37.92 -4.04
N GLY A 317 3.45 36.88 -3.46
CA GLY A 317 4.57 36.13 -4.03
C GLY A 317 4.20 34.66 -4.18
N GLY A 318 3.99 34.22 -5.43
CA GLY A 318 3.45 32.90 -5.76
C GLY A 318 4.23 31.70 -5.20
N PHE A 319 3.48 30.70 -4.77
CA PHE A 319 3.86 29.42 -4.14
C PHE A 319 4.74 28.48 -5.00
N GLY A 320 5.34 28.95 -6.11
CA GLY A 320 6.01 28.13 -7.12
C GLY A 320 7.50 28.45 -7.37
N TYR A 321 8.04 29.54 -6.81
CA TYR A 321 9.38 30.04 -7.18
C TYR A 321 10.52 29.57 -6.26
N GLY A 322 10.24 28.78 -5.21
CA GLY A 322 11.25 28.33 -4.24
C GLY A 322 11.83 26.93 -4.46
N ILE A 323 11.24 26.12 -5.37
CA ILE A 323 11.65 24.72 -5.57
C ILE A 323 12.74 24.69 -6.65
N LYS A 324 13.97 24.36 -6.24
CA LYS A 324 15.11 24.26 -7.16
C LYS A 324 14.80 23.22 -8.24
N PRO A 325 14.93 23.56 -9.55
CA PRO A 325 14.79 22.57 -10.60
C PRO A 325 15.95 21.57 -10.50
N THR A 326 15.63 20.29 -10.34
CA THR A 326 16.60 19.19 -10.27
C THR A 326 16.61 18.40 -11.58
N ARG A 327 17.69 17.66 -11.84
CA ARG A 327 17.82 16.84 -13.07
C ARG A 327 16.71 15.80 -13.16
N LEU A 328 16.44 15.09 -12.06
CA LEU A 328 15.37 14.10 -12.01
C LEU A 328 13.99 14.74 -12.13
N ARG A 329 13.77 15.93 -11.56
CA ARG A 329 12.51 16.66 -11.76
C ARG A 329 12.28 17.03 -13.22
N ASN A 330 13.30 17.56 -13.90
CA ASN A 330 13.20 17.88 -15.33
C ASN A 330 12.93 16.62 -16.17
N TYR A 331 13.54 15.50 -15.80
CA TYR A 331 13.27 14.21 -16.41
C TYR A 331 11.81 13.76 -16.24
N VAL A 332 11.27 13.81 -15.02
CA VAL A 332 9.84 13.52 -14.76
C VAL A 332 8.92 14.43 -15.57
N MET A 333 9.24 15.73 -15.64
CA MET A 333 8.43 16.71 -16.38
C MET A 333 8.46 16.50 -17.90
N SER A 334 9.39 15.70 -18.42
CA SER A 334 9.44 15.35 -19.84
C SER A 334 8.49 14.21 -20.23
N PHE A 335 7.91 13.51 -19.25
CA PHE A 335 6.97 12.43 -19.52
C PHE A 335 5.64 12.96 -20.06
N ASP A 336 5.05 12.21 -20.99
CA ASP A 336 3.65 12.38 -21.34
C ASP A 336 2.74 11.92 -20.19
N GLY A 337 1.46 12.33 -20.24
CA GLY A 337 0.49 12.06 -19.18
C GLY A 337 0.28 10.56 -18.91
N ASP A 338 0.29 9.73 -19.95
CA ASP A 338 0.08 8.28 -19.81
C ASP A 338 1.29 7.63 -19.14
N THR A 339 2.50 8.01 -19.56
CA THR A 339 3.74 7.55 -18.93
C THR A 339 3.77 7.96 -17.46
N LEU A 340 3.51 9.23 -17.14
CA LEU A 340 3.49 9.72 -15.76
C LEU A 340 2.48 8.94 -14.90
N GLN A 341 1.26 8.74 -15.40
CA GLN A 341 0.23 7.97 -14.70
C GLN A 341 0.65 6.52 -14.46
N ARG A 342 1.27 5.86 -15.44
CA ARG A 342 1.79 4.50 -15.28
C ARG A 342 2.84 4.41 -14.19
N TYR A 343 3.70 5.43 -14.05
CA TYR A 343 4.70 5.50 -12.98
C TYR A 343 4.08 5.79 -11.61
N ALA A 344 3.05 6.65 -11.55
CA ALA A 344 2.37 7.04 -10.32
C ALA A 344 1.44 5.96 -9.76
N THR A 345 0.90 5.09 -10.62
CA THR A 345 -0.06 4.05 -10.21
C THR A 345 0.66 2.87 -9.56
N ILE A 346 0.20 2.47 -8.37
CA ILE A 346 0.63 1.22 -7.71
C ILE A 346 0.06 0.03 -8.48
N ARG A 347 0.91 -0.93 -8.85
CA ARG A 347 0.54 -1.99 -9.80
C ARG A 347 -0.18 -3.19 -9.18
N SER A 348 -0.09 -3.40 -7.87
CA SER A 348 -0.74 -4.53 -7.19
C SER A 348 -1.74 -4.10 -6.11
N LYS A 349 -2.78 -4.92 -5.94
CA LYS A 349 -3.80 -4.72 -4.89
C LYS A 349 -3.24 -5.05 -3.50
N GLU A 350 -2.24 -5.91 -3.46
CA GLU A 350 -1.49 -6.30 -2.27
C GLU A 350 -0.66 -5.13 -1.76
N ALA A 351 0.07 -4.42 -2.63
CA ALA A 351 0.83 -3.23 -2.24
C ALA A 351 -0.08 -2.12 -1.71
N VAL A 352 -1.22 -1.85 -2.38
CA VAL A 352 -2.21 -0.87 -1.87
C VAL A 352 -2.72 -1.27 -0.49
N SER A 353 -3.08 -2.54 -0.30
CA SER A 353 -3.54 -3.09 0.99
C SER A 353 -2.48 -2.97 2.09
N ILE A 354 -1.20 -3.18 1.77
CA ILE A 354 -0.09 -3.02 2.73
C ILE A 354 0.03 -1.57 3.20
N ILE A 355 -0.09 -0.60 2.29
CA ILE A 355 -0.03 0.83 2.64
C ILE A 355 -1.17 1.18 3.60
N GLU A 356 -2.38 0.74 3.29
CA GLU A 356 -3.57 0.95 4.13
C GLU A 356 -3.37 0.31 5.51
N LYS A 357 -3.02 -0.98 5.57
CA LYS A 357 -2.83 -1.74 6.81
C LYS A 357 -1.67 -1.21 7.65
N HIS A 358 -0.56 -0.80 7.05
CA HIS A 358 0.56 -0.21 7.77
C HIS A 358 0.20 1.16 8.34
N THR A 359 -0.51 1.99 7.56
CA THR A 359 -1.04 3.29 8.05
C THR A 359 -2.04 3.07 9.18
N GLU A 360 -2.94 2.08 9.07
CA GLU A 360 -3.87 1.70 10.15
C GLU A 360 -3.11 1.21 11.40
N ALA A 361 -2.03 0.44 11.24
CA ALA A 361 -1.22 -0.02 12.36
C ALA A 361 -0.49 1.13 13.08
N LEU A 362 -0.08 2.16 12.33
CA LEU A 362 0.59 3.35 12.88
C LEU A 362 -0.39 4.29 13.59
N PHE A 363 -1.51 4.63 12.94
CA PHE A 363 -2.42 5.69 13.37
C PHE A 363 -3.74 5.17 13.97
N GLY A 364 -3.99 3.86 13.91
CA GLY A 364 -5.29 3.26 14.24
C GLY A 364 -6.29 3.38 13.08
N ARG A 365 -7.47 2.76 13.26
CA ARG A 365 -8.57 2.89 12.30
C ARG A 365 -9.15 4.31 12.37
N PRO A 366 -9.30 5.01 11.24
CA PRO A 366 -10.05 6.26 11.20
C PRO A 366 -11.48 5.99 11.69
N GLY A 367 -11.90 6.68 12.75
CA GLY A 367 -13.30 6.66 13.21
C GLY A 367 -14.19 7.46 12.26
N MET A 368 -14.42 6.95 11.05
CA MET A 368 -15.30 7.59 10.09
C MET A 368 -16.76 7.27 10.40
N VAL A 369 -17.49 8.25 10.94
CA VAL A 369 -18.94 8.17 11.04
C VAL A 369 -19.51 8.76 9.76
N ILE A 370 -20.12 7.94 8.90
CA ILE A 370 -20.81 8.44 7.71
C ILE A 370 -22.11 9.09 8.20
N THR A 371 -22.25 10.41 8.00
CA THR A 371 -23.49 11.11 8.34
C THR A 371 -24.62 10.61 7.45
N HIS A 372 -25.87 10.76 7.90
CA HIS A 372 -27.06 10.40 7.11
C HIS A 372 -27.15 11.13 5.75
N GLU A 373 -26.36 12.19 5.56
CA GLU A 373 -26.22 12.99 4.32
C GLU A 373 -25.12 12.49 3.38
N GLY A 374 -24.41 11.40 3.72
CA GLY A 374 -23.33 10.84 2.91
C GLY A 374 -21.99 11.59 3.04
N GLY A 375 -21.90 12.54 3.98
CA GLY A 375 -20.64 13.19 4.37
C GLY A 375 -19.86 12.33 5.37
N ILE A 376 -18.54 12.47 5.38
CA ILE A 376 -17.68 11.85 6.39
C ILE A 376 -17.63 12.80 7.59
N ASP A 377 -18.15 12.38 8.75
CA ASP A 377 -18.00 13.11 10.00
C ASP A 377 -16.61 12.80 10.59
N TYR A 378 -15.89 13.86 10.94
CA TYR A 378 -14.57 13.83 11.53
C TYR A 378 -14.59 14.29 13.00
N SER A 379 -15.76 14.39 13.63
CA SER A 379 -15.93 14.91 15.00
C SER A 379 -15.14 14.17 16.07
N GLU A 380 -14.79 12.90 15.84
CA GLU A 380 -14.01 12.04 16.76
C GLU A 380 -12.52 11.97 16.39
N ASP A 381 -12.01 12.82 15.50
CA ASP A 381 -10.60 12.78 15.10
C ASP A 381 -9.68 13.26 16.23
N GLU A 382 -8.85 12.33 16.72
CA GLU A 382 -7.88 12.58 17.78
C GLU A 382 -6.77 13.54 17.27
N THR A 383 -6.31 14.44 18.13
CA THR A 383 -5.14 15.28 17.82
C THR A 383 -3.89 14.73 18.51
N ILE A 384 -2.76 14.75 17.81
CA ILE A 384 -1.45 14.33 18.32
C ILE A 384 -0.50 15.52 18.41
N LYS A 385 0.38 15.52 19.42
CA LYS A 385 1.47 16.50 19.55
C LYS A 385 2.74 15.91 18.95
N ILE A 386 3.25 16.54 17.89
CA ILE A 386 4.43 16.07 17.16
C ILE A 386 5.33 17.26 16.82
N SER A 387 6.65 17.12 16.98
CA SER A 387 7.59 18.13 16.49
C SER A 387 7.73 18.10 14.98
N PHE A 388 8.21 19.18 14.38
CA PHE A 388 8.54 19.16 12.94
C PHE A 388 9.66 18.18 12.61
N GLY A 389 10.60 17.93 13.53
CA GLY A 389 11.57 16.83 13.41
C GLY A 389 10.91 15.45 13.39
N GLY A 390 9.94 15.22 14.27
CA GLY A 390 9.14 13.99 14.27
C GLY A 390 8.34 13.81 12.97
N LEU A 391 7.74 14.88 12.46
CA LEU A 391 7.02 14.85 11.18
C LEU A 391 7.97 14.61 9.99
N MET A 392 9.16 15.22 10.00
CA MET A 392 10.21 14.97 9.01
C MET A 392 10.62 13.48 9.02
N ARG A 393 10.87 12.91 10.21
CA ARG A 393 11.16 11.48 10.37
C ARG A 393 10.06 10.59 9.80
N LEU A 394 8.79 10.87 10.10
CA LEU A 394 7.64 10.15 9.53
C LEU A 394 7.64 10.18 8.00
N VAL A 395 7.85 11.35 7.41
CA VAL A 395 7.85 11.51 5.95
C VAL A 395 9.03 10.79 5.31
N LEU A 396 10.23 10.91 5.88
CA LEU A 396 11.41 10.20 5.38
C LEU A 396 11.24 8.67 5.44
N GLU A 397 10.68 8.15 6.53
CA GLU A 397 10.39 6.73 6.66
C GLU A 397 9.31 6.30 5.65
N ALA A 398 8.22 7.06 5.51
CA ALA A 398 7.16 6.77 4.56
C ALA A 398 7.67 6.70 3.12
N VAL A 399 8.47 7.69 2.70
CA VAL A 399 9.10 7.69 1.37
C VAL A 399 10.00 6.46 1.19
N THR A 400 10.80 6.14 2.19
CA THR A 400 11.69 4.96 2.16
C THR A 400 10.90 3.65 2.11
N PHE A 401 9.80 3.56 2.86
CA PHE A 401 8.87 2.44 2.82
C PHE A 401 8.29 2.25 1.42
N GLY A 402 7.86 3.34 0.77
CA GLY A 402 7.39 3.32 -0.62
C GLY A 402 8.44 2.83 -1.61
N CYS A 403 9.67 3.31 -1.47
CA CYS A 403 10.80 2.86 -2.29
C CYS A 403 11.07 1.35 -2.11
N PHE A 404 11.11 0.87 -0.86
CA PHE A 404 11.28 -0.55 -0.59
C PHE A 404 10.10 -1.39 -1.07
N LEU A 405 8.87 -0.88 -0.97
CA LEU A 405 7.68 -1.55 -1.45
C LEU A 405 7.79 -1.85 -2.96
N TRP A 406 8.26 -0.89 -3.77
CA TRP A 406 8.54 -1.13 -5.19
C TRP A 406 9.57 -2.24 -5.42
N ASP A 407 10.70 -2.21 -4.69
CA ASP A 407 11.78 -3.18 -4.84
C ASP A 407 11.32 -4.61 -4.48
N VAL A 408 10.59 -4.76 -3.37
CA VAL A 408 10.09 -6.08 -2.92
C VAL A 408 8.96 -6.59 -3.80
N GLU A 409 8.08 -5.71 -4.26
CA GLU A 409 7.00 -6.08 -5.18
C GLU A 409 7.62 -6.59 -6.48
N SER A 410 8.63 -5.90 -7.01
CA SER A 410 9.37 -6.33 -8.21
C SER A 410 10.06 -7.68 -8.02
N TYR A 411 10.67 -7.90 -6.85
CA TYR A 411 11.29 -9.17 -6.47
C TYR A 411 10.26 -10.32 -6.43
N VAL A 412 9.13 -10.15 -5.74
CA VAL A 412 8.11 -11.19 -5.60
C VAL A 412 7.42 -11.47 -6.94
N ASP A 413 7.16 -10.44 -7.73
CA ASP A 413 6.48 -10.58 -9.01
C ASP A 413 7.32 -11.37 -10.02
N SER A 414 8.65 -11.27 -9.95
CA SER A 414 9.56 -12.09 -10.76
C SER A 414 9.47 -13.60 -10.48
N ARG A 415 9.02 -14.00 -9.28
CA ARG A 415 8.92 -15.41 -8.86
C ARG A 415 7.50 -15.96 -8.85
N TYR A 416 6.53 -15.16 -8.42
CA TYR A 416 5.15 -15.60 -8.27
C TYR A 416 4.21 -14.99 -9.32
N ARG A 417 4.59 -13.91 -10.01
CA ARG A 417 3.78 -13.22 -11.04
C ARG A 417 2.33 -12.97 -10.61
N PHE A 418 2.13 -11.95 -9.78
CA PHE A 418 0.81 -11.58 -9.24
C PHE A 418 0.29 -10.25 -9.77
N VAL A 419 1.13 -9.48 -10.46
CA VAL A 419 0.72 -8.23 -11.06
C VAL A 419 0.11 -8.52 -12.43
N PHE A 420 -1.13 -8.07 -12.61
CA PHE A 420 -1.84 -8.15 -13.88
C PHE A 420 -1.68 -6.81 -14.61
N ASN A 421 -1.02 -6.84 -15.77
CA ASN A 421 -0.82 -5.67 -16.64
C ASN A 421 -2.09 -5.29 -17.40
#